data_AF-A0A0C3PK70-F1
#
_entry.id   AF-A0A0C3PK70-F1
#
_cell.length_a   1.000
_cell.length_b   1.000
_cell.length_c   1.000
_cell.angle_alpha   90.00
_cell.angle_beta   90.00
_cell.angle_gamma   90.00
#
_symmetry.space_group_name_H-M   'P 1'
#
loop_
_entity.id
_entity.type
_entity.pdbx_description
1 polymer ?
#
loop_
_entity_poly.entity_id
_entity_poly.type
_entity_poly.pdbx_seq_one_letter_code
_entity_poly.pdbx_strand_id
1 'polypeptide(L)'
;MSRDCPDPERFDPSRHLTPGGQLTPQAKQNNSLFFGFGRRICPGRFFADNALWAAAATMLSAFRFEKAKDESGKTIQVEPSFTDGQISHPLPFECSITSRM
;
A
#
# COMPACT_ATOMS: atom_id res chain seq x y z
N MET A 1 -19.54 9.49 1.97
CA MET A 1 -18.69 8.31 2.21
C MET A 1 -19.35 7.12 1.51
N SER A 2 -18.61 6.40 0.66
CA SER A 2 -19.13 5.28 -0.14
C SER A 2 -19.69 4.17 0.76
N ARG A 3 -20.85 3.60 0.41
CA ARG A 3 -21.49 2.50 1.16
C ARG A 3 -20.68 1.20 1.13
N ASP A 4 -19.67 1.11 0.26
CA ASP A 4 -18.98 -0.14 -0.07
C ASP A 4 -17.64 -0.33 0.68
N CYS A 5 -17.24 0.61 1.54
CA CYS A 5 -16.01 0.53 2.32
C CYS A 5 -16.27 0.86 3.80
N PRO A 6 -16.72 -0.12 4.60
CA PRO A 6 -16.83 0.06 6.04
C PRO A 6 -15.44 0.25 6.65
N ASP A 7 -15.35 1.21 7.59
CA ASP A 7 -14.12 1.64 8.24
C ASP A 7 -13.00 2.04 7.25
N PRO A 8 -13.19 3.13 6.49
CA PRO A 8 -12.28 3.51 5.40
C PRO A 8 -10.90 3.98 5.89
N GLU A 9 -10.80 4.44 7.13
CA GLU A 9 -9.54 4.91 7.73
C GLU A 9 -8.63 3.74 8.14
N ARG A 10 -9.19 2.55 8.32
CA ARG A 10 -8.44 1.36 8.70
C ARG A 10 -7.86 0.65 7.48
N PHE A 11 -6.53 0.52 7.45
CA PHE A 11 -5.85 -0.36 6.52
C PHE A 11 -6.21 -1.83 6.80
N ASP A 12 -6.97 -2.45 5.90
CA ASP A 12 -7.38 -3.85 5.99
C ASP A 12 -7.31 -4.50 4.60
N PRO A 13 -6.25 -5.26 4.28
CA PRO A 13 -6.14 -5.97 3.00
C PRO A 13 -7.24 -7.01 2.78
N SER A 14 -7.85 -7.54 3.84
CA SER A 14 -8.84 -8.62 3.74
C SER A 14 -10.10 -8.20 2.98
N ARG A 15 -10.42 -6.90 2.93
CA ARG A 15 -11.54 -6.36 2.15
C ARG A 15 -11.43 -6.62 0.63
N HIS A 16 -10.23 -6.94 0.16
CA HIS A 16 -9.98 -7.27 -1.24
C HIS A 16 -10.02 -8.77 -1.51
N LEU A 17 -10.26 -9.60 -0.50
CA LEU A 17 -10.24 -11.06 -0.57
C LEU A 17 -11.63 -11.65 -0.29
N THR A 18 -11.94 -12.75 -0.97
CA THR A 18 -13.06 -13.62 -0.62
C THR A 18 -12.70 -14.48 0.60
N PRO A 19 -13.67 -15.12 1.28
CA PRO A 19 -13.37 -16.05 2.37
C PRO A 19 -12.42 -17.19 1.99
N GLY A 20 -12.36 -17.56 0.70
CA GLY A 20 -11.42 -18.55 0.16
C GLY A 20 -10.04 -17.98 -0.21
N GLY A 21 -9.72 -16.74 0.16
CA GLY A 21 -8.44 -16.10 -0.09
C GLY A 21 -8.21 -15.63 -1.53
N GLN A 22 -9.25 -15.62 -2.37
CA GLN A 22 -9.14 -15.15 -3.76
C GLN A 22 -9.48 -13.67 -3.86
N LEU A 23 -8.92 -12.94 -4.84
CA LEU A 23 -9.29 -11.55 -5.05
C LEU A 23 -10.78 -11.41 -5.38
N THR A 24 -11.46 -10.46 -4.73
CA THR A 24 -12.86 -10.13 -5.04
C THR A 24 -12.98 -9.59 -6.48
N PRO A 25 -14.14 -9.72 -7.13
CA PRO A 25 -14.36 -9.13 -8.46
C PRO A 25 -14.09 -7.62 -8.48
N GLN A 26 -14.44 -6.91 -7.41
CA GLN A 26 -14.18 -5.48 -7.25
C GLN A 26 -12.67 -5.18 -7.18
N ALA A 27 -11.91 -5.97 -6.41
CA ALA A 27 -10.45 -5.83 -6.34
C ALA A 27 -9.79 -6.04 -7.73
N LYS A 28 -10.31 -6.96 -8.55
CA LYS A 28 -9.82 -7.19 -9.92
C LYS A 28 -10.15 -6.06 -10.90
N GLN A 29 -11.18 -5.26 -10.62
CA GLN A 29 -11.66 -4.17 -11.49
C GLN A 29 -11.17 -2.79 -11.04
N ASN A 30 -10.39 -2.71 -9.95
CA ASN A 30 -10.22 -1.49 -9.17
C ASN A 30 -9.27 -0.44 -9.78
N ASN A 31 -8.71 -0.66 -10.97
CA ASN A 31 -7.81 0.32 -11.58
C ASN A 31 -8.52 1.67 -11.78
N SER A 32 -9.82 1.69 -12.06
CA SER A 32 -10.52 2.93 -12.39
C SER A 32 -10.71 3.88 -11.19
N LEU A 33 -10.76 3.37 -9.94
CA LEU A 33 -10.97 4.23 -8.77
C LEU A 33 -9.76 5.16 -8.50
N PHE A 34 -8.55 4.66 -8.74
CA PHE A 34 -7.31 5.43 -8.51
C PHE A 34 -6.79 6.12 -9.77
N PHE A 35 -7.04 5.51 -10.94
CA PHE A 35 -6.54 6.01 -12.22
C PHE A 35 -7.56 6.86 -12.99
N GLY A 36 -8.75 7.07 -12.44
CA GLY A 36 -9.84 7.82 -13.06
C GLY A 36 -10.65 7.01 -14.08
N PHE A 37 -11.51 7.71 -14.83
CA PHE A 37 -12.53 7.07 -15.67
C PHE A 37 -12.61 7.67 -17.08
N GLY A 38 -13.19 6.88 -18.00
CA GLY A 38 -13.53 7.33 -19.35
C GLY A 38 -12.32 7.69 -20.21
N ARG A 39 -12.46 8.70 -21.06
CA ARG A 39 -11.44 9.09 -22.06
C ARG A 39 -10.15 9.66 -21.47
N ARG A 40 -10.12 9.97 -20.17
CA ARG A 40 -8.96 10.54 -19.46
C ARG A 40 -8.42 9.62 -18.36
N ILE A 41 -8.83 8.35 -18.35
CA ILE A 41 -8.24 7.35 -17.47
C ILE A 41 -6.71 7.29 -17.68
N CYS A 42 -5.95 7.13 -16.60
CA CYS A 42 -4.49 7.11 -16.66
C CYS A 42 -4.02 6.06 -17.69
N PRO A 43 -3.32 6.48 -18.76
CA PRO A 43 -2.82 5.53 -19.75
C PRO A 43 -1.71 4.65 -19.17
N GLY A 44 -1.00 5.13 -18.14
CA GLY A 44 0.08 4.41 -17.47
C GLY A 44 -0.36 3.38 -16.42
N ARG A 45 -1.67 3.21 -16.17
CA ARG A 45 -2.18 2.34 -15.08
C ARG A 45 -1.63 0.91 -15.10
N PHE A 46 -1.58 0.29 -16.28
CA PHE A 46 -1.10 -1.08 -16.42
C PHE A 46 0.40 -1.21 -16.12
N PHE A 47 1.17 -0.20 -16.54
CA PHE A 47 2.60 -0.13 -16.21
C PHE A 47 2.79 0.09 -14.71
N ALA A 48 2.04 1.03 -14.12
CA ALA A 48 2.10 1.33 -12.70
C ALA A 48 1.77 0.10 -11.83
N ASP A 49 0.71 -0.64 -12.16
CA ASP A 49 0.32 -1.85 -11.43
C ASP A 49 1.41 -2.92 -11.48
N ASN A 50 1.94 -3.20 -12.68
CA ASN A 50 3.00 -4.19 -12.87
C ASN A 50 4.30 -3.77 -12.18
N ALA A 51 4.67 -2.50 -12.29
CA ALA A 51 5.87 -1.96 -11.66
C ALA A 51 5.77 -2.00 -10.13
N LEU A 52 4.61 -1.64 -9.56
CA LEU A 52 4.38 -1.69 -8.12
C LEU A 52 4.43 -3.13 -7.60
N TRP A 53 3.80 -4.07 -8.32
CA TRP A 53 3.85 -5.48 -7.95
C TRP A 53 5.28 -6.03 -7.98
N ALA A 54 6.02 -5.77 -9.06
CA ALA A 54 7.40 -6.24 -9.22
C ALA A 54 8.31 -5.62 -8.15
N ALA A 55 8.16 -4.33 -7.87
CA ALA A 55 8.93 -3.63 -6.84
C ALA A 55 8.64 -4.23 -5.46
N ALA A 56 7.38 -4.42 -5.09
CA ALA A 56 6.99 -5.00 -3.80
C ALA A 56 7.52 -6.44 -3.65
N ALA A 57 7.33 -7.29 -4.66
CA ALA A 57 7.82 -8.67 -4.63
C ALA A 57 9.35 -8.73 -4.53
N THR A 58 10.07 -7.89 -5.28
CA THR A 58 11.54 -7.83 -5.25
C THR A 58 12.04 -7.34 -3.90
N MET A 59 11.47 -6.24 -3.39
CA MET A 59 11.82 -5.69 -2.09
C MET A 59 11.60 -6.70 -0.96
N LEU A 60 10.43 -7.34 -0.93
CA LEU A 60 10.11 -8.34 0.08
C LEU A 60 10.91 -9.64 -0.08
N SER A 61 11.41 -9.95 -1.29
CA SER A 61 12.29 -11.09 -1.52
C SER A 61 13.72 -10.83 -1.02
N ALA A 62 14.24 -9.63 -1.28
CA ALA A 62 15.64 -9.28 -1.00
C ALA A 62 15.88 -8.68 0.39
N PHE A 63 14.88 -8.03 0.99
CA PHE A 63 15.04 -7.26 2.22
C PHE A 63 14.04 -7.64 3.31
N ARG A 64 14.47 -7.41 4.56
CA ARG A 64 13.65 -7.47 5.75
C ARG A 64 13.34 -6.04 6.18
N PHE A 65 12.06 -5.74 6.34
CA PHE A 65 11.56 -4.43 6.77
C PHE A 65 11.06 -4.54 8.21
N GLU A 66 11.66 -3.79 9.11
CA GLU A 66 11.33 -3.80 10.53
C GLU A 66 11.23 -2.37 11.06
N LYS A 67 10.59 -2.23 12.23
CA LYS A 67 10.58 -0.96 12.96
C LYS A 67 12.01 -0.65 13.44
N ALA A 68 12.40 0.61 13.36
CA ALA A 68 13.68 1.06 13.91
C ALA A 68 13.72 0.87 15.44
N LYS A 69 14.93 0.87 15.99
CA LYS A 69 15.19 0.80 17.43
C LYS A 69 15.94 2.05 17.87
N ASP A 70 15.60 2.56 19.05
CA ASP A 70 16.32 3.65 19.69
C ASP A 70 17.68 3.20 20.25
N GLU A 71 18.44 4.13 20.84
CA GLU A 71 19.74 3.86 21.46
C GLU A 71 19.68 2.80 22.59
N SER A 72 18.51 2.62 23.21
CA SER A 72 18.27 1.64 24.26
C SER A 72 17.78 0.28 23.71
N GLY A 73 17.69 0.14 22.38
CA GLY A 73 17.23 -1.07 21.71
C GLY A 73 15.71 -1.27 21.70
N LYS A 74 14.93 -0.27 22.12
CA LYS A 74 13.47 -0.33 22.14
C LYS A 74 12.89 0.06 20.78
N THR A 75 11.85 -0.65 20.36
CA THR A 75 11.16 -0.40 19.10
C THR A 75 10.49 0.98 19.08
N ILE A 76 10.78 1.74 18.04
CA ILE A 76 10.16 3.04 17.75
C ILE A 76 8.80 2.77 17.11
N GLN A 77 7.74 3.29 17.73
CA GLN A 77 6.39 3.17 17.19
C GLN A 77 6.22 4.17 16.04
N VAL A 78 5.65 3.70 14.94
CA VAL A 78 5.37 4.51 13.75
C VAL A 78 3.87 4.73 13.70
N GLU A 79 3.45 5.97 13.91
CA GLU A 79 2.06 6.38 13.72
C GLU A 79 1.86 6.84 12.26
N PRO A 80 0.88 6.29 11.53
CA PRO A 80 0.62 6.70 10.15
C PRO A 80 0.26 8.18 10.09
N SER A 81 1.11 8.96 9.43
CA SER A 81 0.92 10.40 9.24
C SER A 81 1.32 10.77 7.82
N PHE A 82 0.54 11.66 7.21
CA PHE A 82 0.65 11.94 5.78
C PHE A 82 0.52 13.43 5.51
N THR A 83 1.07 13.87 4.38
CA THR A 83 0.87 15.22 3.86
C THR A 83 -0.56 15.41 3.36
N ASP A 84 -1.10 16.61 3.59
CA ASP A 84 -2.33 17.06 2.96
C ASP A 84 -2.11 17.39 1.47
N GLY A 85 -3.16 17.25 0.65
CA GLY A 85 -3.15 17.66 -0.75
C GLY A 85 -3.76 16.62 -1.71
N GLN A 86 -3.70 16.91 -3.01
CA GLN A 86 -4.20 15.98 -4.05
C GLN A 86 -3.36 14.69 -4.14
N ILE A 87 -2.07 14.76 -3.79
CA ILE A 87 -1.19 13.61 -3.69
C ILE A 87 -0.70 13.57 -2.24
N SER A 88 -1.01 12.46 -1.56
CA SER A 88 -0.62 12.25 -0.17
C SER A 88 0.65 11.41 -0.08
N HIS A 89 1.63 11.88 0.69
CA HIS A 89 2.88 11.18 0.96
C HIS A 89 3.00 10.91 2.45
N PRO A 90 3.59 9.78 2.87
CA PRO A 90 3.92 9.57 4.28
C PRO A 90 4.90 10.64 4.76
N LEU A 91 4.73 11.13 5.98
CA LEU A 91 5.75 11.94 6.65
C LEU A 91 6.99 11.09 6.93
N PRO A 92 8.18 11.70 7.07
CA PRO A 92 9.39 10.96 7.43
C PRO A 92 9.21 10.13 8.70
N PHE A 93 9.56 8.85 8.64
CA PHE A 93 9.56 7.94 9.77
C PHE A 93 10.81 7.05 9.74
N GLU A 94 11.24 6.58 10.91
CA GLU A 94 12.39 5.70 11.02
C GLU A 94 12.00 4.23 10.78
N CYS A 95 12.79 3.53 9.98
CA CYS A 95 12.64 2.11 9.73
C CYS A 95 14.01 1.43 9.61
N SER A 96 14.03 0.11 9.82
CA SER A 96 15.19 -0.72 9.58
C SER A 96 14.95 -1.57 8.34
N ILE A 97 15.84 -1.46 7.36
CA ILE A 97 15.82 -2.25 6.14
C ILE A 97 17.17 -2.98 6.06
N THR A 98 17.14 -4.30 6.16
CA THR A 98 18.36 -5.12 6.10
C THR A 98 18.26 -6.13 4.97
N SER A 99 19.40 -6.52 4.40
CA SER A 99 19.48 -7.64 3.46
C SER A 99 18.94 -8.92 4.11
N ARG A 100 18.24 -9.76 3.33
CA ARG A 100 17.92 -11.15 3.69
C ARG A 100 19.02 -12.14 3.32
N MET A 101 19.96 -11.71 2.47
CA MET A 101 21.21 -12.42 2.19
C MET A 101 22.22 -12.14 3.29
#